data_AF-A0A835SIT4-F1
#
_entry.id   AF-A0A835SIT4-F1
#
_cell.length_a   1.000
_cell.length_b   1.000
_cell.length_c   1.000
_cell.angle_alpha   90.00
_cell.angle_beta   90.00
_cell.angle_gamma   90.00
#
_symmetry.space_group_name_H-M   'P 1'
#
loop_
_entity.id
_entity.type
_entity.pdbx_description
1 polymer ?
#
loop_
_entity_poly.entity_id
_entity_poly.type
_entity_poly.pdbx_seq_one_letter_code
_entity_poly.pdbx_strand_id
1 'polypeptide(L)'
;MKVTTAYLALYNAAQACGWAAILALLAIGVAQRETPEQLYDRAAPLTKLVQGAALLDTLHAAVGLVPSSPAMTLMFWVGRGNALFAVTEPIAALHASWWAVAMLGAWAAAEVIRYPWYAATTLGACPGWLTWLRYTMFIPLFPLGTLAEMALMWAALPELQSRRLYSLALPNAYNWAFDYHVFIRIVLLLYPLLWWQLYSSLLRARAKKLGGGGSGSSKKGGSSASSSGNGGGDGARPPAADILRQETRTKLLKAQ
;
A
#
# COMPACT_ATOMS: atom_id res chain seq x y z
N MET A 1 20.38 -20.02 0.42
CA MET A 1 19.26 -19.06 0.18
C MET A 1 18.58 -19.45 -1.12
N LYS A 2 17.24 -19.49 -1.19
CA LYS A 2 16.54 -19.79 -2.46
C LYS A 2 16.74 -18.64 -3.44
N VAL A 3 16.85 -18.94 -4.74
CA VAL A 3 17.03 -17.91 -5.80
C VAL A 3 15.90 -16.89 -5.77
N THR A 4 14.67 -17.33 -5.54
CA THR A 4 13.48 -16.47 -5.40
C THR A 4 13.59 -15.49 -4.23
N THR A 5 14.09 -15.95 -3.09
CA THR A 5 14.34 -15.11 -1.90
C THR A 5 15.41 -14.06 -2.17
N ALA A 6 16.53 -14.44 -2.81
CA ALA A 6 17.59 -13.50 -3.16
C ALA A 6 17.12 -12.44 -4.16
N TYR A 7 16.39 -12.86 -5.20
CA TYR A 7 15.78 -11.97 -6.18
C TYR A 7 14.82 -10.97 -5.53
N LEU A 8 13.87 -11.43 -4.71
CA LEU A 8 12.91 -10.56 -4.03
C LEU A 8 13.61 -9.60 -3.06
N ALA A 9 14.62 -10.07 -2.33
CA ALA A 9 15.40 -9.20 -1.44
C ALA A 9 16.11 -8.09 -2.22
N LEU A 10 16.77 -8.42 -3.34
CA LEU A 10 17.46 -7.45 -4.20
C LEU A 10 16.47 -6.46 -4.84
N TYR A 11 15.34 -6.95 -5.35
CA TYR A 11 14.29 -6.12 -5.92
C TYR A 11 13.74 -5.11 -4.90
N ASN A 12 13.40 -5.58 -3.69
CA ASN A 12 12.92 -4.71 -2.62
C ASN A 12 14.00 -3.71 -2.18
N ALA A 13 15.28 -4.11 -2.12
CA ALA A 13 16.37 -3.20 -1.82
C ALA A 13 16.54 -2.12 -2.90
N ALA A 14 16.49 -2.48 -4.18
CA ALA A 14 16.58 -1.55 -5.29
C ALA A 14 15.43 -0.53 -5.27
N GLN A 15 14.19 -0.99 -5.05
CA GLN A 15 13.04 -0.13 -4.86
C GLN A 15 13.22 0.80 -3.65
N ALA A 16 13.68 0.28 -2.51
CA ALA A 16 13.95 1.09 -1.33
C ALA A 16 14.97 2.21 -1.60
N CYS A 17 16.06 1.91 -2.31
CA CYS A 17 17.06 2.89 -2.71
C CYS A 17 16.46 3.96 -3.62
N GLY A 18 15.63 3.58 -4.59
CA GLY A 18 14.95 4.52 -5.49
C GLY A 18 14.04 5.49 -4.74
N TRP A 19 13.19 4.99 -3.84
CA TRP A 19 12.31 5.85 -3.03
C TRP A 19 13.06 6.69 -2.00
N ALA A 20 14.15 6.17 -1.41
CA ALA A 20 15.03 6.95 -0.54
C ALA A 20 15.70 8.10 -1.30
N ALA A 21 16.17 7.86 -2.52
CA ALA A 21 16.77 8.88 -3.37
C ALA A 21 15.76 9.97 -3.73
N ILE A 22 14.52 9.62 -4.07
CA ILE A 22 13.43 10.59 -4.30
C ILE A 22 13.22 11.48 -3.06
N LEU A 23 13.12 10.85 -1.88
CA LEU A 23 12.92 11.60 -0.64
C LEU A 23 14.10 12.53 -0.33
N ALA A 24 15.33 12.08 -0.58
CA ALA A 24 16.54 12.89 -0.42
C ALA A 24 16.58 14.06 -1.41
N LEU A 25 16.24 13.84 -2.68
CA LEU A 25 16.17 14.90 -3.70
C LEU A 25 15.17 15.99 -3.30
N LEU A 26 13.99 15.59 -2.83
CA LEU A 26 12.98 16.53 -2.34
C LEU A 26 13.45 17.29 -1.10
N ALA A 27 14.05 16.60 -0.12
CA ALA A 27 14.55 17.24 1.09
C ALA A 27 15.68 18.24 0.81
N ILE A 28 16.63 17.88 -0.07
CA ILE A 28 17.73 18.75 -0.50
C ILE A 28 17.18 19.97 -1.24
N GLY A 29 16.27 19.77 -2.19
CA GLY A 29 15.68 20.89 -2.94
C GLY A 29 14.89 21.86 -2.05
N VAL A 30 14.15 21.33 -1.07
CA VAL A 30 13.46 22.18 -0.07
C VAL A 30 14.46 22.98 0.76
N ALA A 31 15.56 22.36 1.19
CA ALA A 31 16.63 23.07 1.91
C ALA A 31 17.30 24.16 1.04
N GLN A 32 17.38 23.92 -0.27
CA GLN A 32 17.85 24.89 -1.28
C GLN A 32 16.81 25.94 -1.68
N ARG A 33 15.60 25.89 -1.10
CA ARG A 33 14.47 26.80 -1.39
C ARG A 33 14.03 26.77 -2.86
N GLU A 34 14.10 25.61 -3.48
CA GLU A 34 13.60 25.41 -4.84
C GLU A 34 12.09 25.60 -4.91
N THR A 35 11.61 26.01 -6.09
CA THR A 35 10.17 26.12 -6.35
C THR A 35 9.52 24.73 -6.44
N PRO A 36 8.19 24.60 -6.26
CA PRO A 36 7.51 23.31 -6.38
C PRO A 36 7.73 22.64 -7.74
N GLU A 37 7.79 23.43 -8.81
CA GLU A 37 8.06 22.97 -10.17
C GLU A 37 9.45 22.33 -10.27
N GLN A 38 10.49 23.02 -9.78
CA GLN A 38 11.86 22.48 -9.74
C GLN A 38 11.96 21.20 -8.91
N LEU A 39 11.26 21.13 -7.78
CA LEU A 39 11.19 19.95 -6.92
C LEU A 39 10.51 18.77 -7.63
N TYR A 40 9.38 19.04 -8.30
CA TYR A 40 8.66 18.04 -9.09
C TYR A 40 9.54 17.52 -10.23
N ASP A 41 10.11 18.41 -11.04
CA ASP A 41 10.93 18.05 -12.21
C ASP A 41 12.17 17.24 -11.83
N ARG A 42 12.76 17.51 -10.67
CA ARG A 42 13.89 16.75 -10.14
C ARG A 42 13.48 15.34 -9.68
N ALA A 43 12.34 15.21 -9.00
CA ALA A 43 11.91 13.97 -8.37
C ALA A 43 11.06 13.06 -9.27
N ALA A 44 10.29 13.64 -10.19
CA ALA A 44 9.31 12.95 -11.02
C ALA A 44 9.93 11.91 -11.96
N PRO A 45 11.07 12.13 -12.64
CA PRO A 45 11.66 11.12 -13.53
C PRO A 45 11.96 9.81 -12.79
N LEU A 46 12.62 9.90 -11.63
CA LEU A 46 12.90 8.74 -10.81
C LEU A 46 11.62 8.13 -10.23
N THR A 47 10.67 8.96 -9.78
CA THR A 47 9.36 8.50 -9.29
C THR A 47 8.61 7.70 -10.34
N LYS A 48 8.55 8.18 -11.59
CA LYS A 48 7.95 7.47 -12.73
C LYS A 48 8.60 6.11 -12.95
N LEU A 49 9.93 6.05 -12.89
CA LEU A 49 10.67 4.80 -13.05
C LEU A 49 10.34 3.79 -11.95
N VAL A 50 10.44 4.18 -10.67
CA VAL A 50 10.21 3.25 -9.54
C VAL A 50 8.73 2.88 -9.40
N GLN A 51 7.82 3.80 -9.70
CA GLN A 51 6.37 3.54 -9.75
C GLN A 51 6.03 2.60 -10.90
N GLY A 52 6.64 2.78 -12.07
CA GLY A 52 6.51 1.84 -13.20
C GLY A 52 7.02 0.46 -12.85
N ALA A 53 8.21 0.37 -12.25
CA ALA A 53 8.80 -0.89 -11.78
C ALA A 53 7.94 -1.57 -10.71
N ALA A 54 7.16 -0.83 -9.91
CA ALA A 54 6.25 -1.40 -8.91
C ALA A 54 5.09 -2.21 -9.53
N LEU A 55 4.89 -2.17 -10.87
CA LEU A 55 4.01 -3.12 -11.54
C LEU A 55 4.49 -4.57 -11.35
N LEU A 56 5.82 -4.77 -11.18
CA LEU A 56 6.39 -6.08 -10.86
C LEU A 56 5.84 -6.64 -9.54
N ASP A 57 5.47 -5.83 -8.56
CA ASP A 57 4.81 -6.31 -7.32
C ASP A 57 3.52 -7.08 -7.65
N THR A 58 2.78 -6.59 -8.65
CA THR A 58 1.56 -7.24 -9.12
C THR A 58 1.86 -8.53 -9.87
N LEU A 59 2.91 -8.55 -10.69
CA LEU A 59 3.33 -9.77 -11.38
C LEU A 59 3.84 -10.82 -10.39
N HIS A 60 4.59 -10.42 -9.36
CA HIS A 60 5.04 -11.31 -8.29
C HIS A 60 3.86 -11.93 -7.54
N ALA A 61 2.82 -11.14 -7.26
CA ALA A 61 1.57 -11.67 -6.69
C ALA A 61 0.88 -12.64 -7.67
N ALA A 62 0.79 -12.29 -8.96
CA ALA A 62 0.11 -13.09 -9.98
C ALA A 62 0.75 -14.47 -10.20
N VAL A 63 2.08 -14.53 -10.16
CA VAL A 63 2.86 -15.78 -10.28
C VAL A 63 2.94 -16.54 -8.96
N GLY A 64 2.42 -15.96 -7.86
CA GLY A 64 2.42 -16.59 -6.53
C GLY A 64 3.77 -16.54 -5.81
N LEU A 65 4.67 -15.64 -6.21
CA LEU A 65 5.94 -15.40 -5.50
C LEU A 65 5.71 -14.74 -4.14
N VAL A 66 4.63 -13.96 -4.01
CA VAL A 66 4.26 -13.25 -2.78
C VAL A 66 2.79 -13.57 -2.45
N PRO A 67 2.43 -13.81 -1.17
CA PRO A 67 1.08 -14.15 -0.76
C PRO A 67 0.15 -12.90 -0.71
N SER A 68 -0.06 -12.27 -1.87
CA SER A 68 -0.87 -11.07 -2.06
C SER A 68 -1.92 -11.30 -3.15
N SER A 69 -3.03 -10.58 -3.10
CA SER A 69 -4.03 -10.61 -4.18
C SER A 69 -3.54 -9.78 -5.38
N PRO A 70 -3.38 -10.39 -6.58
CA PRO A 70 -2.90 -9.68 -7.77
C PRO A 70 -3.85 -8.57 -8.22
N ALA A 71 -5.16 -8.80 -8.13
CA ALA A 71 -6.17 -7.81 -8.49
C ALA A 71 -6.09 -6.59 -7.57
N MET A 72 -5.86 -6.80 -6.27
CA MET A 72 -5.73 -5.73 -5.30
C MET A 72 -4.44 -4.93 -5.50
N THR A 73 -3.30 -5.59 -5.72
CA THR A 73 -2.04 -4.89 -5.99
C THR A 73 -2.09 -4.10 -7.30
N LEU A 74 -2.76 -4.65 -8.32
CA LEU A 74 -2.98 -3.94 -9.59
C LEU A 74 -3.84 -2.70 -9.37
N MET A 75 -4.94 -2.81 -8.64
CA MET A 75 -5.84 -1.68 -8.38
C MET A 75 -5.10 -0.52 -7.68
N PHE A 76 -4.27 -0.82 -6.68
CA PHE A 76 -3.44 0.21 -6.03
C PHE A 76 -2.43 0.83 -6.98
N TRP A 77 -1.80 0.02 -7.82
CA TRP A 77 -0.86 0.52 -8.82
C TRP A 77 -1.55 1.42 -9.85
N VAL A 78 -2.73 1.03 -10.33
CA VAL A 78 -3.55 1.82 -11.28
C VAL A 78 -3.99 3.13 -10.65
N GLY A 79 -4.41 3.15 -9.38
CA GLY A 79 -4.83 4.38 -8.69
C GLY A 79 -3.70 5.43 -8.65
N ARG A 80 -2.51 5.02 -8.21
CA ARG A 80 -1.31 5.89 -8.21
C ARG A 80 -0.83 6.21 -9.62
N GLY A 81 -0.93 5.24 -10.53
CA GLY A 81 -0.60 5.43 -11.94
C GLY A 81 -1.48 6.49 -12.60
N ASN A 82 -2.78 6.52 -12.28
CA ASN A 82 -3.71 7.54 -12.72
C ASN A 82 -3.29 8.93 -12.21
N ALA A 83 -3.03 9.07 -10.91
CA ALA A 83 -2.63 10.35 -10.32
C ALA A 83 -1.30 10.89 -10.92
N LEU A 84 -0.30 10.03 -11.09
CA LEU A 84 1.02 10.45 -11.61
C LEU A 84 1.02 10.59 -13.14
N PHE A 85 0.77 9.49 -13.86
CA PHE A 85 0.98 9.43 -15.32
C PHE A 85 -0.17 10.05 -16.12
N ALA A 86 -1.41 9.93 -15.66
CA ALA A 86 -2.58 10.35 -16.44
C ALA A 86 -3.11 11.72 -16.03
N VAL A 87 -2.79 12.21 -14.82
CA VAL A 87 -3.22 13.51 -14.31
C VAL A 87 -2.06 14.49 -14.21
N THR A 88 -1.08 14.21 -13.36
CA THR A 88 -0.03 15.19 -13.00
C THR A 88 0.96 15.42 -14.13
N GLU A 89 1.52 14.36 -14.71
CA GLU A 89 2.53 14.45 -15.76
C GLU A 89 2.09 15.24 -17.02
N PRO A 90 0.92 15.00 -17.64
CA PRO A 90 0.53 15.67 -18.90
C PRO A 90 0.09 17.14 -18.73
N ILE A 91 -0.01 17.64 -17.50
CA ILE A 91 -0.49 18.99 -17.19
C ILE A 91 0.61 19.74 -16.43
N ALA A 92 1.47 20.46 -17.16
CA ALA A 92 2.59 21.20 -16.60
C ALA A 92 2.19 22.19 -15.49
N ALA A 93 0.99 22.79 -15.57
CA ALA A 93 0.46 23.67 -14.53
C ALA A 93 0.36 23.01 -13.14
N LEU A 94 0.24 21.68 -13.08
CA LEU A 94 0.19 20.94 -11.82
C LEU A 94 1.57 20.76 -11.19
N HIS A 95 2.66 20.83 -11.97
CA HIS A 95 4.04 20.63 -11.49
C HIS A 95 4.44 21.76 -10.52
N ALA A 96 3.94 22.98 -10.78
CA ALA A 96 4.13 24.14 -9.91
C ALA A 96 3.30 24.11 -8.60
N SER A 97 2.55 23.04 -8.34
CA SER A 97 1.75 22.91 -7.13
C SER A 97 2.49 22.21 -5.99
N TRP A 98 2.40 22.75 -4.77
CA TRP A 98 2.85 22.05 -3.57
C TRP A 98 2.14 20.71 -3.36
N TRP A 99 0.95 20.51 -3.93
CA TRP A 99 0.27 19.22 -3.90
C TRP A 99 1.01 18.14 -4.69
N ALA A 100 1.68 18.50 -5.80
CA ALA A 100 2.50 17.57 -6.57
C ALA A 100 3.71 17.11 -5.75
N VAL A 101 4.41 18.06 -5.11
CA VAL A 101 5.53 17.78 -4.20
C VAL A 101 5.07 16.93 -3.00
N ALA A 102 3.93 17.27 -2.39
CA ALA A 102 3.38 16.54 -1.25
C ALA A 102 2.99 15.10 -1.63
N MET A 103 2.42 14.88 -2.81
CA MET A 103 2.12 13.55 -3.33
C MET A 103 3.41 12.71 -3.47
N LEU A 104 4.42 13.23 -4.18
CA LEU A 104 5.70 12.54 -4.37
C LEU A 104 6.39 12.25 -3.03
N GLY A 105 6.42 13.23 -2.12
CA GLY A 105 7.03 13.11 -0.80
C GLY A 105 6.31 12.11 0.10
N ALA A 106 4.98 12.15 0.18
CA ALA A 106 4.18 11.22 0.98
C ALA A 106 4.33 9.77 0.47
N TRP A 107 4.34 9.60 -0.85
CA TRP A 107 4.62 8.33 -1.50
C TRP A 107 6.03 7.84 -1.15
N ALA A 108 7.06 8.64 -1.39
CA ALA A 108 8.45 8.25 -1.09
C ALA A 108 8.64 7.89 0.40
N ALA A 109 8.05 8.67 1.32
CA ALA A 109 8.08 8.37 2.75
C ALA A 109 7.37 7.06 3.13
N ALA A 110 6.26 6.72 2.46
CA ALA A 110 5.57 5.45 2.70
C ALA A 110 6.38 4.26 2.15
N GLU A 111 6.99 4.44 0.99
CA GLU A 111 7.71 3.39 0.25
C GLU A 111 9.10 3.08 0.83
N VAL A 112 9.82 4.10 1.34
CA VAL A 112 11.10 3.92 2.04
C VAL A 112 10.95 3.10 3.33
N ILE A 113 9.73 2.96 3.85
CA ILE A 113 9.42 2.07 4.96
C ILE A 113 8.94 0.70 4.45
N ARG A 114 8.09 0.68 3.41
CA ARG A 114 7.48 -0.55 2.87
C ARG A 114 8.51 -1.52 2.32
N TYR A 115 9.39 -1.05 1.44
CA TYR A 115 10.31 -1.93 0.73
C TYR A 115 11.37 -2.55 1.64
N PRO A 116 12.00 -1.81 2.59
CA PRO A 116 12.86 -2.43 3.59
C PRO A 116 12.12 -3.45 4.46
N TRP A 117 10.85 -3.18 4.82
CA TRP A 117 10.04 -4.15 5.55
C TRP A 117 9.80 -5.44 4.74
N TYR A 118 9.51 -5.33 3.44
CA TYR A 118 9.41 -6.50 2.55
C TYR A 118 10.72 -7.25 2.39
N ALA A 119 11.84 -6.54 2.21
CA ALA A 119 13.17 -7.15 2.11
C ALA A 119 13.51 -7.94 3.38
N ALA A 120 13.37 -7.30 4.54
CA ALA A 120 13.70 -7.91 5.83
C ALA A 120 12.78 -9.08 6.17
N THR A 121 11.49 -8.99 5.82
CA THR A 121 10.53 -10.09 5.99
C THR A 121 10.86 -11.27 5.07
N THR A 122 11.25 -11.00 3.83
CA THR A 122 11.67 -12.03 2.85
C THR A 122 12.92 -12.78 3.32
N LEU A 123 13.84 -12.06 3.96
CA LEU A 123 15.06 -12.64 4.55
C LEU A 123 14.82 -13.33 5.91
N GLY A 124 13.59 -13.28 6.45
CA GLY A 124 13.26 -13.85 7.76
C GLY A 124 13.85 -13.09 8.96
N ALA A 125 14.39 -11.89 8.74
CA ALA A 125 15.11 -11.09 9.72
C ALA A 125 14.50 -9.69 9.89
N CYS A 126 13.17 -9.59 9.92
CA CYS A 126 12.49 -8.30 10.08
C CYS A 126 12.52 -7.82 11.54
N PRO A 127 13.15 -6.68 11.85
CA PRO A 127 13.15 -6.16 13.21
C PRO A 127 11.76 -5.63 13.60
N GLY A 128 11.44 -5.74 14.89
CA GLY A 128 10.14 -5.34 15.44
C GLY A 128 9.82 -3.84 15.25
N TRP A 129 10.81 -2.97 15.39
CA TRP A 129 10.65 -1.52 15.20
C TRP A 129 10.25 -1.17 13.77
N LEU A 130 10.78 -1.88 12.76
CA LEU A 130 10.45 -1.64 11.35
C LEU A 130 9.04 -2.09 11.04
N THR A 131 8.60 -3.19 11.67
CA THR A 131 7.19 -3.62 11.63
C THR A 131 6.30 -2.55 12.27
N TRP A 132 6.64 -2.07 13.46
CA TRP A 132 5.87 -1.00 14.11
C TRP A 132 5.75 0.24 13.24
N LEU A 133 6.85 0.66 12.61
CA LEU A 133 6.90 1.82 11.72
C LEU A 133 5.96 1.63 10.52
N ARG A 134 6.04 0.46 9.86
CA ARG A 134 5.18 0.10 8.72
C ARG A 134 3.69 0.16 9.07
N TYR A 135 3.32 -0.31 10.26
CA TYR A 135 1.93 -0.34 10.72
C TYR A 135 1.50 0.92 11.49
N THR A 136 2.32 1.98 11.54
CA THR A 136 1.97 3.23 12.23
C THR A 136 2.08 4.45 11.32
N MET A 137 3.12 4.53 10.48
CA MET A 137 3.36 5.70 9.62
C MET A 137 2.31 5.90 8.52
N PHE A 138 1.50 4.89 8.21
CA PHE A 138 0.38 5.08 7.29
C PHE A 138 -0.68 6.05 7.86
N ILE A 139 -0.76 6.23 9.19
CA ILE A 139 -1.75 7.10 9.83
C ILE A 139 -1.65 8.54 9.31
N PRO A 140 -0.47 9.21 9.32
CA PRO A 140 -0.32 10.54 8.72
C PRO A 140 -0.09 10.49 7.20
N LEU A 141 0.67 9.51 6.70
CA LEU A 141 1.11 9.53 5.30
C LEU A 141 -0.02 9.19 4.32
N PHE A 142 -0.94 8.29 4.70
CA PHE A 142 -2.01 7.85 3.81
C PHE A 142 -3.04 8.96 3.55
N PRO A 143 -3.55 9.70 4.56
CA PRO A 143 -4.38 10.87 4.32
C PRO A 143 -3.65 11.96 3.53
N LEU A 144 -2.38 12.24 3.84
CA LEU A 144 -1.61 13.26 3.11
C LEU A 144 -1.49 12.93 1.62
N GLY A 145 -1.08 11.70 1.28
CA GLY A 145 -0.98 11.26 -0.10
C GLY A 145 -2.33 11.29 -0.82
N THR A 146 -3.38 10.80 -0.17
CA THR A 146 -4.75 10.81 -0.72
C THR A 146 -5.24 12.24 -0.99
N LEU A 147 -5.10 13.15 -0.03
CA LEU A 147 -5.52 14.54 -0.19
C LEU A 147 -4.74 15.24 -1.31
N ALA A 148 -3.43 14.97 -1.42
CA ALA A 148 -2.62 15.51 -2.50
C ALA A 148 -3.07 15.00 -3.88
N GLU A 149 -3.34 13.70 -4.02
CA GLU A 149 -3.89 13.11 -5.24
C GLU A 149 -5.24 13.74 -5.62
N MET A 150 -6.16 13.85 -4.66
CA MET A 150 -7.47 14.46 -4.88
C MET A 150 -7.36 15.95 -5.27
N ALA A 151 -6.46 16.70 -4.63
CA ALA A 151 -6.23 18.12 -4.93
C ALA A 151 -5.70 18.30 -6.36
N LEU A 152 -4.77 17.45 -6.80
CA LEU A 152 -4.25 17.46 -8.17
C LEU A 152 -5.31 17.07 -9.19
N MET A 153 -6.11 16.03 -8.91
CA MET A 153 -7.24 15.63 -9.76
C MET A 153 -8.29 16.74 -9.89
N TRP A 154 -8.58 17.45 -8.80
CA TRP A 154 -9.49 18.59 -8.82
C TRP A 154 -8.93 19.75 -9.64
N ALA A 155 -7.66 20.11 -9.42
CA ALA A 155 -6.98 21.17 -10.16
C ALA A 155 -6.83 20.84 -11.66
N ALA A 156 -6.80 19.55 -12.03
CA ALA A 156 -6.73 19.10 -13.41
C ALA A 156 -8.06 19.29 -14.19
N LEU A 157 -9.21 19.35 -13.52
CA LEU A 157 -10.53 19.32 -14.17
C LEU A 157 -10.72 20.35 -15.31
N PRO A 158 -10.31 21.62 -15.18
CA PRO A 158 -10.46 22.61 -16.25
C PRO A 158 -9.63 22.26 -17.50
N GLU A 159 -8.39 21.80 -17.30
CA GLU A 159 -7.48 21.40 -18.37
C GLU A 159 -7.94 20.10 -19.05
N LEU A 160 -8.48 19.15 -18.28
CA LEU A 160 -9.07 17.92 -18.82
C LEU A 160 -10.28 18.21 -19.70
N GLN A 161 -11.10 19.21 -19.33
CA GLN A 161 -12.26 19.63 -20.10
C GLN A 161 -11.87 20.38 -21.38
N SER A 162 -10.92 21.33 -21.29
CA SER A 162 -10.52 22.17 -22.42
C SER A 162 -9.78 21.38 -23.49
N ARG A 163 -8.85 20.50 -23.09
CA ARG A 163 -8.00 19.73 -24.01
C ARG A 163 -8.61 18.38 -24.40
N ARG A 164 -9.72 17.97 -23.77
CA ARG A 164 -10.36 16.65 -23.91
C ARG A 164 -9.38 15.48 -23.86
N LEU A 165 -8.39 15.57 -22.96
CA LEU A 165 -7.35 14.54 -22.82
C LEU A 165 -7.99 13.17 -22.56
N TYR A 166 -7.52 12.14 -23.27
CA TYR A 166 -7.98 10.75 -23.16
C TYR A 166 -9.48 10.52 -23.34
N SER A 167 -10.19 11.45 -24.01
CA SER A 167 -11.61 11.30 -24.31
C SER A 167 -11.80 10.73 -25.72
N LEU A 168 -12.53 9.61 -25.83
CA LEU A 168 -12.79 8.93 -27.08
C LEU A 168 -14.25 9.16 -27.48
N ALA A 169 -14.47 9.90 -28.58
CA ALA A 169 -15.78 10.01 -29.21
C ALA A 169 -15.88 8.97 -30.34
N LEU A 170 -16.80 8.02 -30.21
CA LEU A 170 -17.08 7.04 -31.26
C LEU A 170 -18.27 7.53 -32.10
N PRO A 171 -18.14 7.65 -33.44
CA PRO A 171 -19.26 7.92 -34.34
C PRO A 171 -20.04 6.61 -34.59
N ASN A 172 -20.78 6.12 -33.59
CA ASN A 172 -21.62 4.93 -33.74
C ASN A 172 -22.94 5.09 -32.96
N ALA A 173 -23.99 4.42 -33.42
CA ALA A 173 -25.37 4.47 -32.92
C ALA A 173 -25.53 4.18 -31.41
N TYR A 174 -24.58 3.47 -30.80
CA TYR A 174 -24.58 3.18 -29.36
C TYR A 174 -24.05 4.35 -28.49
N ASN A 175 -23.49 5.40 -29.11
CA ASN A 175 -23.01 6.66 -28.50
C ASN A 175 -22.21 6.50 -27.19
N TRP A 176 -21.47 5.40 -27.02
CA TRP A 176 -20.62 5.21 -25.86
C TRP A 176 -19.31 5.97 -26.10
N ALA A 177 -19.22 7.17 -25.54
CA ALA A 177 -17.99 7.95 -25.49
C ALA A 177 -17.39 7.83 -24.08
N PHE A 178 -16.12 7.44 -23.99
CA PHE A 178 -15.39 7.54 -22.73
C PHE A 178 -14.90 8.97 -22.59
N ASP A 179 -15.36 9.67 -21.54
CA ASP A 179 -14.93 11.03 -21.23
C ASP A 179 -14.11 11.00 -19.93
N TYR A 180 -12.82 11.30 -20.05
CA TYR A 180 -11.89 11.23 -18.93
C TYR A 180 -12.17 12.29 -17.87
N HIS A 181 -12.67 13.47 -18.26
CA HIS A 181 -13.10 14.49 -17.31
C HIS A 181 -14.28 13.99 -16.46
N VAL A 182 -15.26 13.34 -17.07
CA VAL A 182 -16.38 12.71 -16.34
C VAL A 182 -15.87 11.58 -15.43
N PHE A 183 -14.96 10.75 -15.92
CA PHE A 183 -14.31 9.71 -15.11
C PHE A 183 -13.65 10.27 -13.85
N ILE A 184 -12.82 11.31 -13.98
CA ILE A 184 -12.15 11.94 -12.83
C ILE A 184 -13.16 12.53 -11.84
N ARG A 185 -14.28 13.12 -12.30
CA ARG A 185 -15.35 13.59 -11.41
C ARG A 185 -15.99 12.44 -10.62
N ILE A 186 -16.27 11.32 -11.27
CA ILE A 186 -16.80 10.13 -10.58
C ILE A 186 -15.78 9.61 -9.57
N VAL A 187 -14.50 9.50 -9.96
CA VAL A 187 -13.42 9.09 -9.06
C VAL A 187 -13.35 10.01 -7.84
N LEU A 188 -13.37 11.33 -8.01
CA LEU A 188 -13.36 12.30 -6.91
C LEU A 188 -14.54 12.15 -5.95
N LEU A 189 -15.74 11.84 -6.48
CA LEU A 189 -16.93 11.58 -5.65
C LEU A 189 -16.82 10.27 -4.86
N LEU A 190 -16.25 9.23 -5.47
CA LEU A 190 -16.08 7.92 -4.83
C LEU A 190 -14.84 7.84 -3.93
N TYR A 191 -13.85 8.72 -4.15
CA TYR A 191 -12.55 8.66 -3.48
C TYR A 191 -12.67 8.65 -1.95
N PRO A 192 -13.47 9.51 -1.29
CA PRO A 192 -13.62 9.49 0.17
C PRO A 192 -14.15 8.16 0.70
N LEU A 193 -15.07 7.51 -0.03
CA LEU A 193 -15.64 6.22 0.35
C LEU A 193 -14.60 5.10 0.21
N LEU A 194 -13.91 5.05 -0.94
CA LEU A 194 -12.85 4.09 -1.21
C LEU A 194 -11.70 4.24 -0.21
N TRP A 195 -11.32 5.48 0.07
CA TRP A 195 -10.31 5.82 1.06
C TRP A 195 -10.68 5.32 2.45
N TRP A 196 -11.90 5.57 2.92
CA TRP A 196 -12.34 5.12 4.24
C TRP A 196 -12.31 3.60 4.38
N GLN A 197 -12.76 2.87 3.34
CA GLN A 197 -12.70 1.42 3.32
C GLN A 197 -11.26 0.90 3.43
N LEU A 198 -10.33 1.50 2.68
CA LEU A 198 -8.91 1.14 2.73
C LEU A 198 -8.28 1.51 4.07
N TYR A 199 -8.53 2.71 4.56
CA TYR A 199 -7.96 3.22 5.80
C TYR A 199 -8.42 2.40 7.02
N SER A 200 -9.71 2.08 7.11
CA SER A 200 -10.25 1.21 8.16
C SER A 200 -9.68 -0.22 8.09
N SER A 201 -9.36 -0.73 6.89
CA SER A 201 -8.69 -2.02 6.73
C SER A 201 -7.25 -2.00 7.27
N LEU A 202 -6.52 -0.89 7.08
CA LEU A 202 -5.17 -0.70 7.60
C LEU A 202 -5.17 -0.57 9.14
N LEU A 203 -6.15 0.13 9.71
CA LEU A 203 -6.33 0.19 11.16
C LEU A 203 -6.61 -1.18 11.76
N ARG A 204 -7.46 -1.99 11.11
CA ARG A 204 -7.70 -3.39 11.52
C ARG A 204 -6.45 -4.25 11.39
N ALA A 205 -5.67 -4.09 10.31
CA ALA A 205 -4.41 -4.81 10.11
C ALA A 205 -3.39 -4.45 11.20
N ARG A 206 -3.30 -3.16 11.57
CA ARG A 206 -2.49 -2.68 12.69
C ARG A 206 -2.94 -3.30 14.01
N ALA A 207 -4.23 -3.25 14.33
CA ALA A 207 -4.76 -3.83 15.56
C ALA A 207 -4.44 -5.33 15.65
N LYS A 208 -4.56 -6.07 14.54
CA LYS A 208 -4.20 -7.50 14.50
C LYS A 208 -2.70 -7.77 14.68
N LYS A 209 -1.84 -6.92 14.12
CA LYS A 209 -0.38 -7.14 14.13
C LYS A 209 0.31 -6.61 15.39
N LEU A 210 -0.17 -5.49 15.94
CA LEU A 210 0.45 -4.82 17.10
C LEU A 210 -0.37 -4.97 18.39
N GLY A 211 -1.67 -5.28 18.31
CA GLY A 211 -2.56 -5.42 19.47
C GLY A 211 -2.47 -6.77 20.20
N GLY A 212 -1.61 -7.69 19.76
CA GLY A 212 -1.43 -9.02 20.36
C GLY A 212 -0.62 -9.05 21.67
N GLY A 213 -0.29 -7.91 22.26
CA GLY A 213 0.40 -7.82 23.55
C GLY A 213 -0.58 -7.56 24.69
N GLY A 214 -1.38 -8.56 25.08
CA GLY A 214 -2.29 -8.37 26.22
C GLY A 214 -3.42 -9.38 26.43
N SER A 215 -3.20 -10.69 26.26
CA SER A 215 -4.08 -11.68 26.91
C SER A 215 -3.38 -13.04 27.03
N GLY A 216 -2.52 -13.19 28.04
CA GLY A 216 -1.80 -14.44 28.25
C GLY A 216 -0.95 -14.44 29.51
N SER A 217 -1.55 -14.14 30.66
CA SER A 217 -1.18 -14.63 32.01
C SER A 217 -1.76 -13.69 33.07
N SER A 218 -3.02 -13.92 33.42
CA SER A 218 -3.49 -13.62 34.78
C SER A 218 -4.73 -14.46 35.04
N LYS A 219 -4.53 -15.65 35.59
CA LYS A 219 -5.51 -16.23 36.50
C LYS A 219 -4.80 -16.60 37.79
N LYS A 220 -4.91 -15.66 38.72
CA LYS A 220 -4.66 -15.75 40.16
C LYS A 220 -5.09 -17.10 40.73
N GLY A 221 -4.27 -17.63 41.63
CA GLY A 221 -4.68 -18.64 42.59
C GLY A 221 -5.73 -18.13 43.58
N GLY A 222 -6.50 -19.07 44.09
CA GLY A 222 -7.46 -18.93 45.18
C GLY A 222 -8.06 -20.31 45.50
N SER A 223 -7.70 -20.86 46.66
CA SER A 223 -8.02 -22.20 47.19
C SER A 223 -9.51 -22.52 47.35
N SER A 224 -9.89 -23.80 47.20
CA SER A 224 -10.42 -24.64 48.31
C SER A 224 -10.86 -26.06 47.86
N ALA A 225 -10.45 -27.03 48.69
CA ALA A 225 -11.11 -28.29 49.08
C ALA A 225 -11.48 -29.41 48.07
N SER A 226 -10.73 -30.52 48.18
CA SER A 226 -11.15 -31.94 48.29
C SER A 226 -12.24 -32.53 47.40
N SER A 227 -11.90 -33.56 46.61
CA SER A 227 -12.33 -34.96 46.87
C SER A 227 -11.80 -35.94 45.81
N SER A 228 -11.61 -37.16 46.28
CA SER A 228 -11.15 -38.41 45.66
C SER A 228 -11.63 -38.75 44.24
N GLY A 229 -10.81 -39.53 43.50
CA GLY A 229 -11.34 -40.47 42.50
C GLY A 229 -10.49 -40.74 41.25
N ASN A 230 -9.53 -41.67 41.37
CA ASN A 230 -9.20 -42.76 40.43
C ASN A 230 -9.33 -42.59 38.89
N GLY A 231 -8.22 -42.83 38.19
CA GLY A 231 -8.18 -43.77 37.05
C GLY A 231 -8.17 -43.21 35.62
N GLY A 232 -7.20 -43.67 34.81
CA GLY A 232 -7.33 -43.79 33.35
C GLY A 232 -6.50 -42.82 32.53
N GLY A 233 -5.46 -43.33 31.87
CA GLY A 233 -4.60 -42.56 30.98
C GLY A 233 -5.26 -42.23 29.64
N ASP A 234 -4.86 -41.11 29.05
CA ASP A 234 -4.71 -40.98 27.61
C ASP A 234 -3.79 -39.78 27.32
N GLY A 235 -2.81 -39.99 26.43
CA GLY A 235 -1.78 -39.02 26.10
C GLY A 235 -2.38 -37.74 25.53
N ALA A 236 -2.26 -36.64 26.28
CA ALA A 236 -2.69 -35.32 25.88
C ALA A 236 -1.98 -34.88 24.59
N ARG A 237 -2.70 -34.90 23.46
CA ARG A 237 -2.28 -34.26 22.21
C ARG A 237 -2.29 -32.73 22.40
N PRO A 238 -1.27 -32.00 21.92
CA PRO A 238 -1.21 -30.56 22.11
C PRO A 238 -2.31 -29.84 21.29
N PRO A 239 -2.98 -28.81 21.86
CA PRO A 239 -4.06 -28.02 21.23
C PRO A 239 -3.69 -27.39 19.87
N ALA A 240 -2.40 -27.27 19.57
CA ALA A 240 -1.89 -26.72 18.32
C ALA A 240 -2.27 -27.54 17.08
N ALA A 241 -2.46 -28.86 17.22
CA ALA A 241 -2.80 -29.74 16.12
C ALA A 241 -4.25 -29.53 15.61
N ASP A 242 -5.15 -29.07 16.46
CA ASP A 242 -6.54 -28.79 16.08
C ASP A 242 -6.72 -27.39 15.48
N ILE A 243 -5.90 -26.42 15.90
CA ILE A 243 -5.89 -25.07 15.33
C ILE A 243 -5.42 -25.11 13.86
N LEU A 244 -4.36 -25.86 13.56
CA LEU A 244 -3.86 -26.03 12.19
C LEU A 244 -4.86 -26.76 11.29
N ARG A 245 -5.62 -27.71 11.86
CA ARG A 245 -6.64 -28.46 11.12
C ARG A 245 -7.84 -27.58 10.78
N GLN A 246 -8.25 -26.69 11.68
CA GLN A 246 -9.35 -25.74 11.41
C GLN A 246 -8.96 -24.64 10.41
N GLU A 247 -7.72 -24.13 10.45
CA GLU A 247 -7.26 -23.16 9.45
C GLU A 247 -7.18 -23.78 8.05
N THR A 248 -6.79 -25.05 7.95
CA THR A 248 -6.71 -25.76 6.66
C THR A 248 -8.12 -26.03 6.08
N ARG A 249 -9.09 -26.39 6.93
CA ARG A 249 -10.47 -26.65 6.51
C ARG A 249 -11.21 -25.38 6.08
N THR A 250 -10.92 -24.25 6.73
CA THR A 250 -11.53 -22.95 6.39
C THR A 250 -11.00 -22.38 5.07
N LYS A 251 -9.76 -22.73 4.67
CA LYS A 251 -9.18 -22.35 3.37
C LYS A 251 -9.72 -23.19 2.22
N LEU A 252 -10.01 -24.48 2.43
CA LEU A 252 -10.57 -25.36 1.40
C LEU A 252 -12.05 -25.05 1.09
N LEU A 253 -12.84 -24.63 2.09
CA LEU A 253 -14.25 -24.27 1.90
C LEU A 253 -14.48 -22.90 1.25
N LYS A 254 -13.43 -22.08 1.08
CA LYS A 254 -13.50 -20.79 0.38
C LYS A 254 -12.94 -20.84 -1.05
N ALA A 255 -12.53 -22.02 -1.50
CA ALA A 255 -11.98 -22.28 -2.83
C ALA A 255 -12.90 -23.16 -3.70
N GLN A 256 -14.17 -23.33 -3.27
CA GLN A 256 -15.29 -23.84 -4.07
C GLN A 256 -16.32 -22.72 -4.17
#